data_AF-A0A330M7B1-F1
#
_entry.id   AF-A0A330M7B1-F1
#
_cell.length_a   1.000
_cell.length_b   1.000
_cell.length_c   1.000
_cell.angle_alpha   90.00
_cell.angle_beta   90.00
_cell.angle_gamma   90.00
#
_symmetry.space_group_name_H-M   'P 1'
#
loop_
_entity.id
_entity.type
_entity.pdbx_description
1 polymer ?
#
loop_
_entity_poly.entity_id
_entity_poly.type
_entity_poly.pdbx_seq_one_letter_code
_entity_poly.pdbx_strand_id
1 'polypeptide(L)'
;MCGIDRHTGQSYEHRRDWVESRLLQLASVFAIDICAYVVMSNHLHLVLRIDVELAKHWSDVEVVTQWQQLFKGDSLNHDFVKGEALESYQ
;
A
#
# COMPACT_ATOMS: atom_id res chain seq x y z
N MET A 1 2.25 9.74 -16.69
CA MET A 1 2.44 9.35 -15.28
C MET A 1 3.66 10.08 -14.71
N CYS A 2 4.81 9.92 -15.36
CA CYS A 2 6.06 10.66 -15.19
C CYS A 2 6.50 11.27 -16.54
N GLY A 3 7.60 12.01 -16.60
CA GLY A 3 8.12 12.58 -17.87
C GLY A 3 7.61 13.97 -18.23
N ILE A 4 8.02 14.47 -19.40
CA ILE A 4 7.72 15.83 -19.85
C ILE A 4 6.35 15.85 -20.54
N ASP A 5 5.44 16.67 -20.04
CA ASP A 5 4.18 16.95 -20.72
C ASP A 5 4.46 17.76 -21.99
N ARG A 6 3.99 17.25 -23.13
CA ARG A 6 4.23 17.85 -24.45
C ARG A 6 3.42 19.12 -24.68
N HIS A 7 2.33 19.33 -23.94
CA HIS A 7 1.49 20.53 -24.10
C HIS A 7 2.01 21.71 -23.29
N THR A 8 2.48 21.45 -22.06
CA THR A 8 2.95 22.50 -21.15
C THR A 8 4.48 22.61 -21.06
N GLY A 9 5.21 21.60 -21.53
CA GLY A 9 6.67 21.49 -21.34
C GLY A 9 7.10 21.13 -19.92
N GLN A 10 6.15 20.92 -18.99
CA GLN A 10 6.45 20.66 -17.59
C GLN A 10 7.00 19.24 -17.38
N SER A 11 8.09 19.12 -16.63
CA SER A 11 8.66 17.82 -16.25
C SER A 11 8.01 17.25 -14.99
N TYR A 12 7.56 16.00 -15.09
CA TYR A 12 7.03 15.20 -14.01
C TYR A 12 7.94 14.01 -13.68
N GLU A 13 9.21 14.03 -14.08
CA GLU A 13 10.16 12.94 -13.80
C GLU A 13 10.37 12.68 -12.31
N HIS A 14 10.22 13.70 -11.46
CA HIS A 14 10.27 13.60 -10.00
C HIS A 14 9.23 12.61 -9.42
N ARG A 15 8.16 12.30 -10.17
CA ARG A 15 7.17 11.32 -9.74
C ARG A 15 7.70 9.89 -9.77
N ARG A 16 8.81 9.62 -10.48
CA ARG A 16 9.43 8.29 -10.50
C ARG A 16 9.86 7.89 -9.09
N ASP A 17 10.65 8.74 -8.43
CA ASP A 17 11.13 8.49 -7.06
C ASP A 17 9.97 8.35 -6.07
N TRP A 18 8.90 9.13 -6.26
CA TRP A 18 7.68 9.00 -5.47
C TRP A 18 6.99 7.65 -5.67
N VAL A 19 6.86 7.17 -6.91
CA VAL A 19 6.29 5.85 -7.20
C VAL A 19 7.14 4.75 -6.57
N GLU A 20 8.46 4.82 -6.70
CA GLU A 20 9.37 3.83 -6.11
C GLU A 20 9.27 3.79 -4.58
N SER A 21 9.28 4.96 -3.95
CA SER A 21 9.08 5.08 -2.50
C SER A 21 7.74 4.52 -2.07
N ARG A 22 6.68 4.76 -2.86
CA ARG A 22 5.34 4.23 -2.58
C ARG A 22 5.28 2.72 -2.72
N LEU A 23 5.94 2.13 -3.72
CA LEU A 23 6.01 0.67 -3.87
C LEU A 23 6.66 0.04 -2.64
N LEU A 24 7.81 0.56 -2.20
CA LEU A 24 8.50 0.05 -1.00
C LEU A 24 7.65 0.19 0.27
N GLN A 25 6.94 1.30 0.42
CA GLN A 25 6.00 1.49 1.54
C GLN A 25 4.85 0.49 1.51
N LEU A 26 4.31 0.17 0.33
CA LEU A 26 3.24 -0.81 0.20
C LEU A 26 3.75 -2.22 0.55
N ALA A 27 4.96 -2.57 0.11
CA ALA A 27 5.58 -3.85 0.43
C ALA A 27 5.94 -4.00 1.92
N SER A 28 6.22 -2.90 2.64
CA SER A 28 6.46 -2.98 4.09
C SER A 28 5.18 -3.18 4.91
N VAL A 29 4.01 -2.91 4.33
CA VAL A 29 2.72 -2.97 5.02
C VAL A 29 1.96 -4.25 4.67
N PHE A 30 1.96 -4.63 3.39
CA PHE A 30 1.28 -5.83 2.93
C PHE A 30 2.22 -7.04 2.99
N ALA A 31 1.65 -8.24 3.15
CA ALA A 31 2.40 -9.50 3.06
C ALA A 31 2.76 -9.82 1.60
N ILE A 32 3.56 -8.95 0.97
CA ILE A 32 3.99 -9.04 -0.41
C ILE A 32 5.46 -8.66 -0.53
N ASP A 33 6.16 -9.27 -1.49
CA ASP A 33 7.48 -8.81 -1.92
C ASP A 33 7.42 -8.22 -3.32
N ILE A 34 8.29 -7.26 -3.58
CA ILE A 34 8.54 -6.75 -4.92
C ILE A 34 9.66 -7.57 -5.55
N CYS A 35 9.33 -8.43 -6.52
CA CYS A 35 10.32 -9.23 -7.23
C CYS A 35 11.01 -8.44 -8.34
N ALA A 36 10.25 -7.59 -9.04
CA ALA A 36 10.76 -6.71 -10.09
C ALA A 36 9.79 -5.55 -10.32
N TYR A 37 10.30 -4.40 -10.73
CA TYR A 37 9.47 -3.27 -11.17
C TYR A 37 10.20 -2.42 -12.21
N VAL A 38 9.43 -1.69 -13.02
CA VAL A 38 9.92 -0.67 -13.96
C VAL A 38 8.94 0.51 -14.00
N VAL A 39 9.42 1.71 -13.69
CA VAL A 39 8.63 2.96 -13.76
C VAL A 39 8.97 3.73 -15.03
N MET A 40 8.05 3.71 -15.99
CA MET A 40 8.15 4.46 -17.25
C MET A 40 7.38 5.78 -17.18
N SER A 41 7.56 6.64 -18.18
CA SER A 41 6.87 7.93 -18.24
C SER A 41 5.34 7.78 -18.33
N ASN A 42 4.85 6.73 -18.99
CA ASN A 42 3.43 6.53 -19.24
C ASN A 42 2.80 5.36 -18.47
N HIS A 43 3.57 4.43 -17.91
CA HIS A 43 3.04 3.26 -17.21
C HIS A 43 4.07 2.64 -16.23
N LEU A 44 3.60 1.65 -15.46
CA LEU A 44 4.37 0.87 -14.48
C LEU A 44 4.24 -0.62 -14.82
N HIS A 45 5.35 -1.34 -14.81
CA HIS A 45 5.37 -2.80 -14.73
C HIS A 45 5.79 -3.23 -13.33
N LEU A 46 5.09 -4.18 -12.73
CA LEU A 46 5.34 -4.64 -11.36
C LEU A 46 5.11 -6.15 -11.27
N VAL A 47 6.06 -6.87 -10.68
CA VAL A 47 5.99 -8.30 -10.37
C VAL A 47 6.04 -8.43 -8.85
N LEU A 48 5.00 -9.04 -8.29
CA LEU A 48 4.86 -9.26 -6.84
C LEU A 48 4.85 -10.74 -6.53
N ARG A 49 5.39 -11.10 -5.37
CA ARG A 49 5.11 -12.38 -4.69
C ARG A 49 4.20 -12.10 -3.52
N ILE A 50 3.15 -12.90 -3.36
CA ILE A 50 2.34 -12.91 -2.14
C ILE A 50 3.04 -13.80 -1.11
N ASP A 51 3.36 -13.27 0.06
CA ASP A 51 3.81 -14.07 1.18
C ASP A 51 2.62 -14.69 1.91
N VAL A 52 2.12 -15.79 1.34
CA VAL A 52 0.95 -16.51 1.85
C VAL A 52 1.18 -17.03 3.26
N GLU A 53 2.42 -17.42 3.59
CA GLU A 53 2.71 -17.94 4.91
C GLU A 53 2.71 -16.81 5.94
N LEU A 54 3.36 -15.68 5.65
CA LEU A 54 3.26 -14.49 6.52
C LEU A 54 1.80 -14.06 6.73
N ALA A 55 1.03 -13.97 5.65
CA ALA A 55 -0.38 -13.56 5.71
C ALA A 55 -1.24 -14.49 6.60
N LYS A 56 -1.00 -15.80 6.55
CA LYS A 56 -1.70 -16.79 7.41
C LYS A 56 -1.31 -16.71 8.88
N HIS A 57 -0.11 -16.21 9.18
CA HIS A 57 0.35 -16.05 10.56
C HIS A 57 -0.19 -14.78 11.22
N TRP A 58 -0.72 -13.83 10.46
CA TRP A 58 -1.37 -12.65 11.02
C TRP A 58 -2.71 -13.00 11.68
N SER A 59 -2.87 -12.54 12.91
CA SER A 59 -4.16 -12.40 13.55
C SER A 59 -5.00 -11.31 12.89
N ASP A 60 -6.31 -11.35 13.08
CA ASP A 60 -7.22 -10.31 12.56
C ASP A 60 -6.81 -8.91 13.04
N VAL A 61 -6.34 -8.78 14.28
CA VAL A 61 -5.83 -7.52 14.84
C VAL A 61 -4.58 -7.04 14.08
N GLU A 62 -3.65 -7.94 13.76
CA GLU A 62 -2.47 -7.59 12.97
C GLU A 62 -2.85 -7.19 11.55
N VAL A 63 -3.81 -7.87 10.91
CA VAL A 63 -4.32 -7.51 9.58
C VAL A 63 -4.85 -6.06 9.60
N VAL A 64 -5.70 -5.72 10.56
CA VAL A 64 -6.25 -4.35 10.69
C VAL A 64 -5.16 -3.33 11.02
N THR A 65 -4.23 -3.68 11.91
CA THR A 65 -3.11 -2.81 12.28
C THR A 65 -2.19 -2.50 11.10
N GLN A 66 -1.88 -3.49 10.25
CA GLN A 66 -1.13 -3.29 9.02
C GLN A 66 -1.89 -2.36 8.06
N TRP A 67 -3.17 -2.65 7.81
CA TRP A 67 -4.02 -1.80 6.97
C TRP A 67 -4.03 -0.34 7.44
N GLN A 68 -4.08 -0.12 8.77
CA GLN A 68 -4.10 1.21 9.37
C GLN A 68 -2.82 2.04 9.16
N GLN A 69 -1.70 1.42 8.80
CA GLN A 69 -0.47 2.16 8.47
C GLN A 69 -0.61 2.99 7.18
N LEU A 70 -1.53 2.62 6.30
CA LEU A 70 -1.79 3.31 5.03
C LEU A 70 -3.12 4.06 5.01
N PHE A 71 -4.10 3.58 5.78
CA PHE A 71 -5.45 4.10 5.80
C PHE A 71 -5.83 4.49 7.21
N LYS A 72 -6.47 5.64 7.41
CA LYS A 72 -6.80 6.13 8.75
C LYS A 72 -7.69 5.17 9.58
N GLY A 73 -8.45 4.31 8.91
CA GLY A 73 -9.51 3.51 9.54
C GLY A 73 -10.71 4.36 9.96
N ASP A 74 -11.68 3.72 10.58
CA ASP A 74 -12.83 4.33 11.26
C ASP A 74 -12.87 3.88 12.73
N SER A 75 -13.89 4.32 13.47
CA SER A 75 -14.04 3.98 14.89
C SER A 75 -14.11 2.48 15.13
N LEU A 76 -14.81 1.74 14.26
CA LEU A 76 -14.94 0.29 14.37
C LEU A 76 -13.57 -0.40 14.31
N ASN A 77 -12.73 0.00 13.35
CA ASN A 77 -11.37 -0.54 13.24
C ASN A 77 -10.49 -0.17 14.44
N HIS A 78 -10.67 1.01 15.05
CA HIS A 78 -9.91 1.42 16.23
C HIS A 78 -10.35 0.64 17.48
N ASP A 79 -11.65 0.46 17.66
CA ASP A 79 -12.23 -0.26 18.80
C ASP A 79 -11.87 -1.75 18.72
N PHE A 80 -11.90 -2.32 17.50
CA PHE A 80 -11.47 -3.69 17.24
C PHE A 80 -10.01 -3.94 17.66
N VAL A 81 -9.08 -3.07 17.24
CA VAL A 81 -7.65 -3.21 17.56
C VAL A 81 -7.39 -3.08 19.07
N LYS A 82 -8.19 -2.28 19.79
CA LYS A 82 -8.10 -2.16 21.25
C LYS A 82 -8.75 -3.30 22.02
N GLY A 83 -9.48 -4.20 21.34
CA GLY A 83 -10.26 -5.26 21.97
C GLY A 83 -11.51 -4.74 22.69
N GLU A 84 -12.03 -3.58 22.28
CA GLU A 84 -13.29 -3.02 22.79
C GLU A 84 -14.49 -3.76 22.20
N ALA A 85 -15.64 -3.71 22.88
CA ALA A 85 -16.85 -4.39 22.43
C ALA A 85 -17.37 -3.73 21.15
N LEU A 86 -17.38 -4.49 20.04
CA LEU A 86 -17.96 -4.02 18.79
C LEU A 86 -19.49 -4.11 18.87
N GLU A 87 -20.16 -2.99 18.62
CA GLU A 87 -21.62 -2.99 18.50
C GLU A 87 -22.05 -3.85 17.30
N SER A 88 -23.06 -4.69 17.50
CA SER A 88 -23.62 -5.49 16.42
C SER A 88 -24.26 -4.57 15.38
N TYR A 89 -23.93 -4.75 14.11
CA TYR A 89 -24.58 -4.06 13.01
C TYR A 89 -26.10 -4.30 13.05
N GLN A 90 -26.90 -3.22 13.09
CA GLN A 90 -28.36 -3.26 13.03
C GLN A 90 -28.87 -3.31 11.59
#